data_AF-A0A0E3X3T5-F1
#
_entry.id   AF-A0A0E3X3T5-F1
#
_cell.length_a   1.000
_cell.length_b   1.000
_cell.length_c   1.000
_cell.angle_alpha   90.00
_cell.angle_beta   90.00
_cell.angle_gamma   90.00
#
_symmetry.space_group_name_H-M   'P 1'
#
loop_
_entity.id
_entity.type
_entity.pdbx_description
1 polymer ?
#
loop_
_entity_poly.entity_id
_entity_poly.type
_entity_poly.pdbx_seq_one_letter_code
_entity_poly.pdbx_strand_id
1 'polypeptide(L)'
;MAFYLILKFNFICRKISTKINNTTFNSPSSQNPIKTYYDPLNEREIIRKDNNGKIGVYVWQNKINNKMYVGSGDPLYLRLSDYYQLWYLKHKDNLYIVRSLNKYSMSSFILH
;
A
#
# COMPACT_ATOMS: atom_id res chain seq x y z
N MET A 1 -28.49 31.48 17.39
CA MET A 1 -27.32 31.97 16.63
C MET A 1 -26.35 30.80 16.42
N ALA A 2 -26.65 29.89 15.49
CA ALA A 2 -25.83 28.70 15.26
C ALA A 2 -25.00 28.89 13.97
N PHE A 3 -23.69 29.07 14.13
CA PHE A 3 -22.74 29.13 13.01
C PHE A 3 -22.40 27.70 12.56
N TYR A 4 -22.81 27.33 11.35
CA TYR A 4 -22.33 26.11 10.70
C TYR A 4 -20.93 26.36 10.12
N LEU A 5 -19.92 25.67 10.66
CA LEU A 5 -18.57 25.67 10.10
C LEU A 5 -18.49 24.62 8.98
N ILE A 6 -18.57 25.07 7.73
CA ILE A 6 -18.40 24.21 6.55
C ILE A 6 -16.91 23.87 6.39
N LEU A 7 -16.52 22.64 6.72
CA LEU A 7 -15.19 22.12 6.44
C LEU A 7 -15.07 21.90 4.92
N LYS A 8 -14.38 22.81 4.22
CA LYS A 8 -13.99 22.62 2.82
C LYS A 8 -12.89 21.54 2.76
N PHE A 9 -13.28 20.31 2.44
CA PHE A 9 -12.33 19.29 2.01
C PHE A 9 -11.78 19.68 0.62
N ASN A 10 -10.63 20.35 0.60
CA ASN A 10 -9.85 20.50 -0.62
C ASN A 10 -9.26 19.12 -0.97
N PHE A 11 -9.94 18.40 -1.85
CA PHE A 11 -9.30 17.32 -2.59
C PHE A 11 -8.18 17.93 -3.42
N ILE A 12 -6.93 17.82 -2.95
CA ILE A 12 -5.77 17.93 -3.84
C ILE A 12 -5.76 16.65 -4.67
N CYS A 13 -6.65 16.59 -5.68
CA CYS A 13 -6.52 15.64 -6.76
C CYS A 13 -5.28 16.06 -7.54
N ARG A 14 -4.13 15.42 -7.27
CA ARG A 14 -2.96 15.54 -8.13
C ARG A 14 -3.42 15.09 -9.53
N LYS A 15 -3.54 16.02 -10.47
CA LYS A 15 -3.81 15.69 -11.88
C LYS A 15 -2.66 14.81 -12.34
N ILE A 16 -2.87 13.49 -12.39
CA ILE A 16 -1.96 12.62 -13.11
C ILE A 16 -2.19 12.96 -14.57
N SER A 17 -1.29 13.77 -15.13
CA SER A 17 -1.20 13.97 -16.57
C SER A 17 -0.70 12.67 -17.16
N THR A 18 -1.60 11.81 -17.63
CA THR A 18 -1.23 10.78 -18.59
C THR A 18 -1.18 11.45 -19.96
N LYS A 19 -0.12 12.24 -20.21
CA LYS A 19 0.27 12.47 -21.60
C LYS A 19 0.72 11.10 -22.11
N ILE A 20 -0.17 10.41 -22.83
CA ILE A 20 0.17 9.19 -23.54
C ILE A 20 1.13 9.63 -24.64
N ASN A 21 2.41 9.68 -24.30
CA ASN A 21 3.44 9.65 -25.31
C ASN A 21 3.39 8.21 -25.82
N ASN A 22 3.08 8.02 -27.10
CA ASN A 22 3.23 6.74 -27.78
C ASN A 22 4.72 6.40 -27.90
N THR A 23 5.42 6.31 -26.77
CA THR A 23 6.67 5.57 -26.68
C THR A 23 6.26 4.12 -26.75
N THR A 24 6.71 3.41 -27.78
CA THR A 24 6.71 1.95 -27.87
C THR A 24 6.98 1.39 -26.48
N PHE A 25 5.93 0.86 -25.83
CA PHE A 25 6.08 0.08 -24.63
C PHE A 25 6.85 -1.16 -25.07
N ASN A 26 8.17 -1.11 -24.94
CA ASN A 26 8.96 -2.32 -24.82
C ASN A 26 8.38 -3.00 -23.58
N SER A 27 7.47 -3.97 -23.77
CA SER A 27 6.88 -4.75 -22.69
C SER A 27 8.01 -5.15 -21.77
N PRO A 28 8.05 -4.64 -20.53
CA PRO A 28 9.05 -5.10 -19.60
C PRO A 28 8.81 -6.61 -19.44
N SER A 29 9.89 -7.35 -19.65
CA SER A 29 10.03 -8.79 -19.45
C SER A 29 9.24 -9.27 -18.23
N SER A 30 8.23 -10.10 -18.46
CA SER A 30 7.35 -10.76 -17.49
C SER A 30 6.51 -9.83 -16.61
N GLN A 31 5.19 -10.08 -16.52
CA GLN A 31 4.24 -9.36 -15.65
C GLN A 31 4.41 -9.72 -14.16
N ASN A 32 5.64 -9.85 -13.70
CA ASN A 32 5.96 -10.32 -12.36
C ASN A 32 6.34 -9.15 -11.45
N PRO A 33 6.00 -9.22 -10.15
CA PRO A 33 6.47 -8.25 -9.19
C PRO A 33 8.00 -8.27 -9.10
N ILE A 34 8.60 -7.09 -8.91
CA ILE A 34 10.07 -6.92 -8.84
C ILE A 34 10.64 -7.69 -7.64
N LYS A 35 9.89 -7.73 -6.53
CA LYS A 35 10.26 -8.42 -5.29
C LYS A 35 9.01 -9.04 -4.68
N THR A 36 9.17 -10.09 -3.89
CA THR A 36 8.06 -10.70 -3.15
C THR A 36 8.58 -11.20 -1.81
N TYR A 37 7.80 -10.96 -0.76
CA TYR A 37 8.06 -11.31 0.63
C TYR A 37 6.95 -12.24 1.11
N TYR A 38 7.29 -13.51 1.32
CA TYR A 38 6.33 -14.58 1.65
C TYR A 38 5.95 -14.59 3.14
N ASP A 39 6.81 -14.02 3.98
CA ASP A 39 6.59 -13.85 5.41
C ASP A 39 6.94 -12.42 5.84
N PRO A 40 6.10 -11.45 5.48
CA PRO A 40 6.37 -10.04 5.72
C PRO A 40 6.46 -9.69 7.22
N LEU A 41 5.95 -10.55 8.11
CA LEU A 41 6.11 -10.36 9.56
C LEU A 41 7.57 -10.53 9.99
N ASN A 42 8.22 -11.60 9.52
CA ASN A 42 9.61 -11.93 9.87
C ASN A 42 10.64 -11.25 8.94
N GLU A 43 10.25 -10.90 7.72
CA GLU A 43 11.12 -10.26 6.71
C GLU A 43 11.14 -8.72 6.80
N ARG A 44 10.59 -8.13 7.87
CA ARG A 44 10.40 -6.67 8.02
C ARG A 44 11.68 -5.86 7.79
N GLU A 45 12.82 -6.33 8.28
CA GLU A 45 14.09 -5.61 8.13
C GLU A 45 14.59 -5.63 6.68
N ILE A 46 14.35 -6.71 5.94
CA ILE A 46 14.66 -6.81 4.51
C ILE A 46 13.74 -5.86 3.73
N ILE A 47 12.43 -5.90 4.02
CA ILE A 47 11.43 -4.98 3.43
C ILE A 47 11.83 -3.54 3.63
N ARG A 48 12.31 -3.18 4.84
CA ARG A 48 12.81 -1.85 5.13
C ARG A 48 13.98 -1.47 4.25
N LYS A 49 15.05 -2.27 4.24
CA LYS A 49 16.25 -1.97 3.45
C LYS A 49 15.93 -1.84 1.96
N ASP A 50 15.07 -2.71 1.45
CA ASP A 50 14.72 -2.75 0.04
C ASP A 50 13.84 -1.57 -0.39
N ASN A 51 12.97 -1.05 0.48
CA ASN A 51 11.93 -0.07 0.09
C ASN A 51 12.10 1.32 0.72
N ASN A 52 13.11 1.52 1.56
CA ASN A 52 13.37 2.82 2.17
C ASN A 52 13.74 3.86 1.12
N GLY A 53 13.07 5.02 1.14
CA GLY A 53 13.28 6.10 0.17
C GLY A 53 12.80 5.83 -1.26
N LYS A 54 12.22 4.65 -1.54
CA LYS A 54 11.66 4.33 -2.86
C LYS A 54 10.21 4.81 -2.97
N ILE A 55 9.80 5.20 -4.16
CA ILE A 55 8.42 5.56 -4.50
C ILE A 55 7.85 4.45 -5.37
N GLY A 56 6.59 4.06 -5.14
CA GLY A 56 5.98 3.03 -5.98
C GLY A 56 4.64 2.51 -5.50
N VAL A 57 4.28 1.37 -6.06
CA VAL A 57 3.06 0.61 -5.79
C VAL A 57 3.44 -0.73 -5.18
N TYR A 58 2.64 -1.22 -4.26
CA TYR A 58 2.81 -2.52 -3.59
C TYR A 58 1.47 -3.26 -3.55
N VAL A 59 1.53 -4.58 -3.35
CA VAL A 59 0.35 -5.43 -3.25
C VAL A 59 0.43 -6.34 -2.03
N TRP A 60 -0.57 -6.27 -1.14
CA TRP A 60 -0.78 -7.27 -0.10
C TRP A 60 -1.73 -8.34 -0.63
N GLN A 61 -1.26 -9.58 -0.77
CA GLN A 61 -2.06 -10.74 -1.10
C GLN A 61 -2.38 -11.54 0.15
N ASN A 62 -3.66 -11.80 0.42
CA ASN A 62 -4.08 -12.69 1.50
C ASN A 62 -3.98 -14.15 1.05
N LYS A 63 -3.20 -14.98 1.76
CA LYS A 63 -2.97 -16.41 1.45
C LYS A 63 -4.21 -17.28 1.60
N ILE A 64 -5.19 -16.87 2.40
CA ILE A 64 -6.38 -17.67 2.74
C ILE A 64 -7.45 -17.55 1.65
N ASN A 65 -7.66 -16.34 1.12
CA ASN A 65 -8.75 -16.07 0.18
C ASN A 65 -8.29 -15.49 -1.16
N ASN A 66 -6.97 -15.36 -1.37
CA ASN A 66 -6.34 -14.83 -2.57
C ASN A 66 -6.76 -13.41 -2.97
N LYS A 67 -7.43 -12.67 -2.07
CA LYS A 67 -7.76 -11.27 -2.32
C LYS A 67 -6.51 -10.41 -2.20
N MET A 68 -6.43 -9.41 -3.07
CA MET A 68 -5.32 -8.48 -3.14
C MET A 68 -5.76 -7.08 -2.74
N TYR A 69 -4.90 -6.37 -2.02
CA TYR A 69 -5.00 -4.94 -1.77
C TYR A 69 -3.81 -4.24 -2.41
N VAL A 70 -4.09 -3.29 -3.29
CA VAL A 70 -3.07 -2.48 -3.96
C VAL A 70 -2.99 -1.12 -3.27
N GLY A 71 -1.77 -0.69 -2.94
CA GLY A 71 -1.50 0.62 -2.37
C GLY A 71 -0.28 1.27 -3.01
N SER A 72 -0.11 2.57 -2.75
CA SER A 72 1.06 3.33 -3.19
C SER A 72 1.72 4.03 -2.01
N GLY A 73 3.01 4.30 -2.12
CA GLY A 73 3.78 5.01 -1.11
C GLY A 73 4.85 5.92 -1.69
N ASP A 74 5.07 7.04 -1.01
CA ASP A 74 6.08 8.06 -1.29
C ASP A 74 6.58 8.61 0.07
N PRO A 75 7.51 7.91 0.75
CA PRO A 75 8.18 6.66 0.35
C PRO A 75 7.39 5.39 0.71
N LEU A 76 7.63 4.30 -0.03
CA LEU A 76 7.00 2.98 0.12
C LEU A 76 7.11 2.46 1.54
N TYR A 77 8.32 2.44 2.11
CA TYR A 77 8.50 1.86 3.43
C TYR A 77 7.71 2.60 4.52
N LEU A 78 7.50 3.92 4.41
CA LEU A 78 6.69 4.65 5.38
C LEU A 78 5.27 4.07 5.43
N ARG A 79 4.65 3.91 4.26
CA ARG A 79 3.30 3.32 4.17
C ARG A 79 3.27 1.85 4.57
N LEU A 80 4.28 1.06 4.22
CA LEU A 80 4.35 -0.34 4.63
C LEU A 80 4.50 -0.46 6.16
N SER A 81 5.33 0.40 6.77
CA SER A 81 5.65 0.38 8.20
C SER A 81 4.45 0.69 9.09
N ASP A 82 3.49 1.49 8.60
CA ASP A 82 2.22 1.78 9.25
C ASP A 82 1.45 0.49 9.61
N TYR A 83 1.41 -0.49 8.71
CA TYR A 83 0.67 -1.74 8.92
C TYR A 83 1.27 -2.64 10.01
N TYR A 84 2.50 -2.37 10.45
CA TYR A 84 3.13 -3.05 11.59
C TYR A 84 2.79 -2.38 12.92
N GLN A 85 2.20 -1.19 12.91
CA GLN A 85 1.91 -0.43 14.12
C GLN A 85 0.51 -0.76 14.65
N LEU A 86 0.43 -1.24 15.89
CA LEU A 86 -0.85 -1.54 16.53
C LEU A 86 -1.78 -0.33 16.60
N TRP A 87 -1.24 0.87 16.83
CA TRP A 87 -2.04 2.09 16.85
C TRP A 87 -2.68 2.37 15.49
N TYR A 88 -1.96 2.13 14.39
CA TYR A 88 -2.48 2.35 13.05
C TYR A 88 -3.60 1.36 12.74
N LEU A 89 -3.39 0.08 13.07
CA LEU A 89 -4.39 -0.97 12.88
C LEU A 89 -5.68 -0.73 13.69
N LYS A 90 -5.58 -0.03 14.82
CA LYS A 90 -6.73 0.36 15.66
C LYS A 90 -7.47 1.59 15.11
N HIS A 91 -6.75 2.60 14.62
CA HIS A 91 -7.35 3.89 14.22
C HIS A 91 -7.71 3.99 12.73
N LYS A 92 -7.22 3.07 11.90
CA LYS A 92 -7.49 3.03 10.44
C LYS A 92 -8.31 1.81 10.04
N ASP A 93 -9.21 1.39 10.92
CA ASP A 93 -10.12 0.24 10.75
C ASP A 93 -11.12 0.40 9.58
N ASN A 94 -11.25 1.60 9.03
CA ASN A 94 -12.00 1.87 7.81
C ASN A 94 -11.29 1.34 6.54
N LEU A 95 -9.98 1.11 6.57
CA LEU A 95 -9.23 0.60 5.42
C LEU A 95 -9.43 -0.91 5.25
N TYR A 96 -9.74 -1.36 4.04
CA TYR A 96 -9.94 -2.78 3.72
C TYR A 96 -8.74 -3.66 4.13
N ILE A 97 -7.51 -3.20 3.89
CA ILE A 97 -6.30 -3.92 4.30
C ILE A 97 -6.19 -4.06 5.82
N VAL A 98 -6.50 -3.00 6.57
CA VAL A 98 -6.44 -3.02 8.04
C VAL A 98 -7.47 -4.00 8.60
N ARG A 99 -8.70 -3.98 8.09
CA ARG A 99 -9.74 -4.95 8.46
C ARG A 99 -9.30 -6.38 8.20
N SER A 100 -8.65 -6.62 7.06
CA SER A 100 -8.16 -7.95 6.70
C SER A 100 -6.97 -8.38 7.58
N LEU A 101 -6.03 -7.48 7.88
CA LEU A 101 -4.90 -7.74 8.78
C LEU A 101 -5.38 -8.06 10.20
N ASN A 102 -6.35 -7.31 10.72
CA ASN A 102 -6.94 -7.57 12.04
C ASN A 102 -7.69 -8.92 12.09
N LYS A 103 -8.28 -9.37 10.97
CA LYS A 103 -9.00 -10.63 10.90
C LYS A 103 -8.10 -11.86 10.75
N TYR A 104 -7.03 -11.77 9.97
CA TYR A 104 -6.24 -12.93 9.54
C TYR A 104 -4.79 -12.94 10.04
N SER A 105 -4.34 -11.89 10.73
CA SER A 105 -2.93 -11.64 11.06
C SER A 105 -2.04 -11.41 9.83
N MET A 106 -0.93 -10.68 10.02
CA MET A 106 0.03 -10.37 8.95
C MET A 106 0.76 -11.60 8.42
N SER A 107 0.93 -12.64 9.24
CA SER A 107 1.53 -13.91 8.82
C SER A 107 0.72 -14.63 7.74
N SER A 108 -0.56 -14.28 7.56
CA SER A 108 -1.43 -14.83 6.51
C SER A 108 -1.35 -14.07 5.18
N PHE A 109 -0.35 -13.19 5.00
CA PHE A 109 -0.18 -12.42 3.77
C PHE A 109 1.17 -12.64 3.09
N ILE A 110 1.20 -12.31 1.81
CA ILE A 110 2.40 -12.13 0.97
C ILE A 110 2.40 -10.65 0.56
N LEU A 111 3.59 -10.04 0.53
CA LEU A 111 3.78 -8.68 0.05
C LEU A 111 4.55 -8.72 -1.27
N HIS A 112 4.02 -8.07 -2.30
CA HIS A 112 4.65 -7.88 -3.60
C HIS A 112 5.02 -6.41 -3.82
#